data_AF-A0A7V3HP42-F1
#
_entry.id   AF-A0A7V3HP42-F1
#
_cell.length_a   1.000
_cell.length_b   1.000
_cell.length_c   1.000
_cell.angle_alpha   90.00
_cell.angle_beta   90.00
_cell.angle_gamma   90.00
#
_symmetry.space_group_name_H-M   'P 1'
#
loop_
_entity.id
_entity.type
_entity.pdbx_description
1 polymer ?
#
loop_
_entity_poly.entity_id
_entity_poly.type
_entity_poly.pdbx_seq_one_letter_code
_entity_poly.pdbx_strand_id
1 'polypeptide(L)'
;MRTLKSAAIIILGLVWLVGMDCGARPQDLNLRYIPKDMGGSIDLMWDGAEGANDFLLYRNDTLIDTLPPDSIHYVFDSTMVGKTFRVVAEGARLEGTLDLTPYVDSFTLYERDYSDTTCSGVAFDANGHYTLYNIRYDTSSSWAYVQIVLADTFVDSVDFSSMRLASPILFGRSFASAFAVNTQDYAPTPDKDDSLFGYAYYAFITAPEYAAWLGAWNYEWNEDDAFVRLTVINADPSGWITFRYAYQTAPGLRWFPY
;
A
#
# COMPACT_ATOMS: atom_id res chain seq x y z
N MET A 1 49.92 32.32 -42.47
CA MET A 1 50.53 31.44 -43.48
C MET A 1 51.26 30.28 -42.79
N ARG A 2 50.65 29.11 -42.76
CA ARG A 2 51.32 27.81 -42.61
C ARG A 2 50.45 26.76 -43.31
N THR A 3 51.15 25.88 -43.99
CA THR A 3 50.77 25.07 -45.14
C THR A 3 49.86 23.88 -44.81
N LEU A 4 48.92 23.60 -45.73
CA LEU A 4 48.25 22.30 -45.88
C LEU A 4 49.28 21.18 -46.14
N LYS A 5 49.09 20.04 -45.48
CA LYS A 5 49.36 18.73 -46.07
C LYS A 5 48.20 17.79 -45.75
N SER A 6 47.63 17.29 -46.83
CA SER A 6 46.55 16.34 -46.94
C SER A 6 46.89 14.99 -46.29
N ALA A 7 45.88 14.31 -45.77
CA ALA A 7 45.74 12.86 -45.90
C ALA A 7 44.25 12.53 -46.01
N ALA A 8 43.81 12.24 -47.22
CA ALA A 8 42.55 11.57 -47.49
C ALA A 8 42.72 10.09 -47.11
N ILE A 9 41.79 9.57 -46.33
CA ILE A 9 41.53 8.13 -46.28
C ILE A 9 40.05 7.96 -46.61
N ILE A 10 39.81 7.58 -47.86
CA ILE A 10 38.60 6.90 -48.30
C ILE A 10 38.75 5.47 -47.78
N ILE A 11 37.87 5.06 -46.85
CA ILE A 11 37.58 3.64 -46.65
C ILE A 11 36.19 3.39 -47.20
N LEU A 12 36.18 2.61 -48.28
CA LEU A 12 35.01 2.00 -48.89
C LEU A 12 34.21 1.21 -47.85
N GLY A 13 32.90 1.17 -48.09
CA GLY A 13 31.93 0.52 -47.23
C GLY A 13 32.24 -0.94 -46.91
N LEU A 14 31.90 -1.28 -45.68
CA LEU A 14 31.24 -2.55 -45.40
C LEU A 14 29.94 -2.19 -44.68
N VAL A 15 28.85 -2.24 -45.43
CA VAL A 15 27.52 -2.46 -44.86
C VAL A 15 27.57 -3.82 -44.19
N TRP A 16 27.80 -3.82 -42.89
CA TRP A 16 27.45 -4.95 -42.06
C TRP A 16 25.93 -4.92 -41.91
N LEU A 17 25.24 -5.59 -42.83
CA LEU A 17 23.98 -6.26 -42.55
C LEU A 17 24.30 -7.42 -41.59
N VAL A 18 24.68 -7.09 -40.36
CA VAL A 18 24.37 -7.99 -39.25
C VAL A 18 22.88 -7.83 -39.09
N GLY A 19 22.13 -8.91 -39.33
CA GLY A 19 20.73 -8.95 -38.93
C GLY A 19 20.66 -8.43 -37.50
N MET A 20 19.96 -7.30 -37.33
CA MET A 20 19.36 -6.97 -36.06
C MET A 20 18.38 -8.11 -35.80
N ASP A 21 18.90 -9.20 -35.25
CA ASP A 21 18.09 -10.10 -34.46
C ASP A 21 17.76 -9.27 -33.23
N CYS A 22 16.78 -8.38 -33.39
CA CYS A 22 16.09 -7.75 -32.28
C CYS A 22 15.67 -8.95 -31.42
N GLY A 23 16.26 -9.07 -30.22
CA GLY A 23 16.00 -10.19 -29.33
C GLY A 23 14.50 -10.43 -29.19
N ALA A 24 14.12 -11.60 -28.67
CA ALA A 24 12.72 -12.01 -28.53
C ALA A 24 11.83 -10.82 -28.16
N ARG A 25 10.84 -10.52 -29.02
CA ARG A 25 9.95 -9.39 -28.82
C ARG A 25 9.40 -9.45 -27.39
N PRO A 26 9.37 -8.32 -26.65
CA PRO A 26 8.70 -8.27 -25.37
C PRO A 26 7.32 -8.88 -25.50
N GLN A 27 6.93 -9.72 -24.56
CA GLN A 27 5.60 -10.33 -24.56
C GLN A 27 4.60 -9.48 -23.77
N ASP A 28 5.10 -8.64 -22.85
CA ASP A 28 4.30 -7.80 -21.96
C ASP A 28 4.82 -6.37 -21.89
N LEU A 29 3.92 -5.44 -21.58
CA LEU A 29 4.28 -4.11 -21.11
C LEU A 29 4.71 -4.22 -19.65
N ASN A 30 5.92 -3.74 -19.38
CA ASN A 30 6.53 -3.76 -18.07
C ASN A 30 5.99 -2.61 -17.22
N LEU A 31 4.82 -2.82 -16.62
CA LEU A 31 4.17 -1.84 -15.75
C LEU A 31 4.93 -1.70 -14.44
N ARG A 32 5.07 -0.46 -13.99
CA ARG A 32 5.65 -0.06 -12.71
C ARG A 32 4.81 1.06 -12.15
N TYR A 33 4.83 1.26 -10.83
CA TYR A 33 4.16 2.41 -10.23
C TYR A 33 5.08 3.08 -9.22
N ILE A 34 4.85 4.38 -9.02
CA ILE A 34 5.47 5.17 -7.94
C ILE A 34 4.33 5.77 -7.12
N PRO A 35 4.23 5.47 -5.81
CA PRO A 35 3.32 6.19 -4.92
C PRO A 35 3.61 7.69 -4.95
N LYS A 36 2.55 8.50 -5.04
CA LYS A 36 2.58 9.97 -4.97
C LYS A 36 1.63 10.42 -3.86
N ASP A 37 1.75 11.69 -3.45
CA ASP A 37 0.87 12.30 -2.42
C ASP A 37 0.77 11.45 -1.14
N MET A 38 1.95 10.99 -0.68
CA MET A 38 2.11 10.10 0.47
C MET A 38 1.33 8.78 0.35
N GLY A 39 1.12 8.28 -0.87
CA GLY A 39 0.30 7.09 -1.14
C GLY A 39 -1.17 7.38 -1.43
N GLY A 40 -1.53 8.64 -1.65
CA GLY A 40 -2.87 9.05 -2.08
C GLY A 40 -3.11 8.86 -3.57
N SER A 41 -2.04 8.75 -4.36
CA SER A 41 -2.07 8.60 -5.82
C SER A 41 -0.94 7.68 -6.29
N ILE A 42 -1.03 7.21 -7.53
CA ILE A 42 0.04 6.45 -8.20
C ILE A 42 0.38 7.09 -9.53
N ASP A 43 1.67 7.13 -9.85
CA ASP A 43 2.18 7.40 -11.20
C ASP A 43 2.50 6.04 -11.84
N LEU A 44 1.59 5.55 -12.70
CA LEU A 44 1.75 4.29 -13.42
C LEU A 44 2.64 4.53 -14.63
N MET A 45 3.69 3.75 -14.79
CA MET A 45 4.69 3.87 -15.85
C MET A 45 4.82 2.58 -16.63
N TRP A 46 5.15 2.67 -17.91
CA TRP A 46 5.42 1.51 -18.77
C TRP A 46 6.49 1.83 -19.82
N ASP A 47 7.08 0.78 -20.38
CA ASP A 47 8.07 0.92 -21.45
C ASP A 47 7.37 1.30 -22.78
N GLY A 48 8.04 2.09 -23.62
CA GLY A 48 7.52 2.42 -24.96
C GLY A 48 7.36 1.17 -25.83
N ALA A 49 6.34 1.15 -26.69
CA ALA A 49 6.00 0.00 -27.53
C ALA A 49 6.13 0.34 -29.02
N GLU A 50 7.17 -0.17 -29.68
CA GLU A 50 7.35 0.03 -31.12
C GLU A 50 6.17 -0.54 -31.93
N GLY A 51 5.61 0.28 -32.83
CA GLY A 51 4.42 -0.08 -33.60
C GLY A 51 3.10 0.12 -32.86
N ALA A 52 3.12 0.70 -31.66
CA ALA A 52 1.91 1.18 -31.02
C ALA A 52 1.34 2.39 -31.77
N ASN A 53 0.02 2.39 -31.96
CA ASN A 53 -0.73 3.54 -32.48
C ASN A 53 -1.21 4.41 -31.32
N ASP A 54 -1.67 3.78 -30.24
CA ASP A 54 -2.23 4.41 -29.05
C ASP A 54 -2.00 3.49 -27.83
N PHE A 55 -2.11 4.04 -26.63
CA PHE A 55 -2.21 3.29 -25.39
C PHE A 55 -3.62 3.39 -24.80
N LEU A 56 -4.26 2.25 -24.60
CA LEU A 56 -5.57 2.16 -23.97
C LEU A 56 -5.39 1.87 -22.48
N LEU A 57 -5.93 2.75 -21.64
CA LEU A 57 -5.85 2.63 -20.19
C LEU A 57 -7.16 2.09 -19.63
N TYR A 58 -7.06 1.05 -18.80
CA TYR A 58 -8.18 0.42 -18.13
C TYR A 58 -8.01 0.45 -16.62
N ARG A 59 -9.12 0.66 -15.91
CA ARG A 59 -9.26 0.47 -14.47
C ARG A 59 -10.41 -0.50 -14.22
N ASN A 60 -10.16 -1.60 -13.53
CA ASN A 60 -11.15 -2.66 -13.27
C ASN A 60 -11.91 -3.04 -14.57
N ASP A 61 -11.16 -3.33 -15.64
CA ASP A 61 -11.65 -3.65 -16.98
C ASP A 61 -12.46 -2.56 -17.71
N THR A 62 -12.64 -1.39 -17.11
CA THR A 62 -13.29 -0.24 -17.74
C THR A 62 -12.24 0.64 -18.41
N LEU A 63 -12.40 0.91 -19.71
CA LEU A 63 -11.57 1.89 -20.42
C LEU A 63 -11.78 3.27 -19.80
N ILE A 64 -10.70 3.89 -19.34
CA ILE A 64 -10.72 5.22 -18.74
C ILE A 64 -10.15 6.30 -19.66
N ASP A 65 -9.18 5.94 -20.51
CA ASP A 65 -8.49 6.90 -21.36
C ASP A 65 -7.83 6.23 -22.58
N THR A 66 -7.52 7.04 -23.58
CA THR A 66 -6.75 6.68 -24.77
C THR A 66 -5.67 7.72 -24.98
N LEU A 67 -4.41 7.28 -24.85
CA LEU A 67 -3.24 8.13 -24.87
C LEU A 67 -2.45 7.99 -26.17
N PRO A 68 -1.74 9.05 -26.60
CA PRO A 68 -0.90 8.99 -27.78
C PRO A 68 0.27 8.00 -27.60
N PRO A 69 0.86 7.49 -28.70
CA PRO A 69 1.82 6.38 -28.68
C PRO A 69 3.19 6.72 -28.07
N ASP A 70 3.45 8.00 -27.80
CA ASP A 70 4.64 8.47 -27.07
C ASP A 70 4.43 8.56 -25.55
N SER A 71 3.20 8.28 -25.08
CA SER A 71 2.90 8.25 -23.64
C SER A 71 3.52 7.04 -22.96
N ILE A 72 4.23 7.28 -21.86
CA ILE A 72 4.93 6.24 -21.08
C ILE A 72 4.49 6.22 -19.61
N HIS A 73 3.53 7.06 -19.22
CA HIS A 73 3.03 7.11 -17.87
C HIS A 73 1.63 7.76 -17.78
N TYR A 74 0.94 7.52 -16.66
CA TYR A 74 -0.35 8.12 -16.31
C TYR A 74 -0.54 8.19 -14.80
N VAL A 75 -1.05 9.32 -14.30
CA VAL A 75 -1.30 9.52 -12.86
C VAL A 75 -2.74 9.17 -12.53
N PHE A 76 -2.90 8.20 -11.63
CA PHE A 76 -4.19 7.88 -11.02
C PHE A 76 -4.27 8.53 -9.64
N ASP A 77 -5.20 9.45 -9.45
CA ASP A 77 -5.42 10.15 -8.19
C ASP A 77 -6.42 9.44 -7.27
N SER A 78 -6.74 10.09 -6.15
CA SER A 78 -7.66 9.57 -5.14
C SER A 78 -9.12 9.40 -5.61
N THR A 79 -9.48 9.91 -6.79
CA THR A 79 -10.79 9.69 -7.43
C THR A 79 -10.80 8.48 -8.36
N MET A 80 -9.62 7.96 -8.71
CA MET A 80 -9.41 6.88 -9.68
C MET A 80 -8.90 5.58 -9.05
N VAL A 81 -9.12 5.40 -7.75
CA VAL A 81 -8.80 4.16 -7.01
C VAL A 81 -9.41 2.94 -7.71
N GLY A 82 -8.63 1.87 -7.83
CA GLY A 82 -8.99 0.64 -8.53
C GLY A 82 -8.13 -0.55 -8.09
N LYS A 83 -8.64 -1.76 -8.30
CA LYS A 83 -7.95 -3.02 -7.97
C LYS A 83 -6.93 -3.35 -9.04
N THR A 84 -7.33 -3.26 -10.30
CA THR A 84 -6.49 -3.67 -11.42
C THR A 84 -6.37 -2.54 -12.42
N PHE A 85 -5.14 -2.23 -12.81
CA PHE A 85 -4.82 -1.27 -13.87
C PHE A 85 -4.22 -2.03 -15.03
N ARG A 86 -4.74 -1.80 -16.24
CA ARG A 86 -4.24 -2.47 -17.44
C ARG A 86 -3.95 -1.44 -18.52
N VAL A 87 -2.78 -1.58 -19.15
CA VAL A 87 -2.36 -0.75 -20.28
C VAL A 87 -2.25 -1.67 -21.49
N VAL A 88 -2.87 -1.28 -22.61
CA VAL A 88 -2.78 -2.01 -23.88
C VAL A 88 -2.14 -1.10 -24.92
N ALA A 89 -0.99 -1.51 -25.47
CA ALA A 89 -0.39 -0.87 -26.65
C ALA A 89 -1.08 -1.39 -27.92
N GLU A 90 -2.08 -0.65 -28.39
CA GLU A 90 -2.82 -1.01 -29.60
C GLU A 90 -1.89 -0.92 -30.82
N GLY A 91 -1.93 -1.90 -31.72
CA GLY A 91 -1.01 -2.00 -32.87
C GLY A 91 0.24 -2.83 -32.57
N ALA A 92 0.88 -2.64 -31.41
CA ALA A 92 2.01 -3.44 -30.96
C ALA A 92 1.59 -4.81 -30.39
N ARG A 93 0.32 -4.96 -29.98
CA ARG A 93 -0.24 -6.17 -29.34
C ARG A 93 0.49 -6.55 -28.05
N LEU A 94 0.92 -5.54 -27.29
CA LEU A 94 1.45 -5.71 -25.94
C LEU A 94 0.41 -5.23 -24.94
N GLU A 95 0.32 -5.90 -23.81
CA GLU A 95 -0.45 -5.42 -22.67
C GLU A 95 0.33 -5.67 -21.38
N GLY A 96 -0.05 -4.97 -20.33
CA GLY A 96 0.45 -5.26 -19.00
C GLY A 96 -0.55 -4.86 -17.95
N THR A 97 -0.53 -5.57 -16.84
CA THR A 97 -1.50 -5.43 -15.76
C THR A 97 -0.77 -5.23 -14.43
N LEU A 98 -1.21 -4.23 -13.67
CA LEU A 98 -0.84 -4.01 -12.28
C LEU A 98 -2.04 -4.37 -11.40
N ASP A 99 -1.86 -5.34 -10.51
CA ASP A 99 -2.86 -5.76 -9.53
C ASP A 99 -2.52 -5.18 -8.14
N LEU A 100 -3.41 -4.33 -7.64
CA LEU A 100 -3.40 -3.67 -6.33
C LEU A 100 -4.55 -4.17 -5.44
N THR A 101 -5.10 -5.36 -5.74
CA THR A 101 -6.14 -5.99 -4.92
C THR A 101 -5.62 -6.21 -3.50
N PRO A 102 -6.27 -5.65 -2.46
CA PRO A 102 -5.83 -5.84 -1.09
C PRO A 102 -6.08 -7.28 -0.62
N TYR A 103 -5.26 -7.75 0.32
CA TYR A 103 -5.55 -8.99 1.04
C TYR A 103 -6.69 -8.74 2.05
N VAL A 104 -7.71 -9.61 2.08
CA VAL A 104 -8.89 -9.43 2.94
C VAL A 104 -9.12 -10.67 3.79
N ASP A 105 -9.26 -10.47 5.09
CA ASP A 105 -9.59 -11.52 6.06
C ASP A 105 -10.27 -10.90 7.30
N SER A 106 -10.42 -11.66 8.38
CA SER A 106 -11.05 -11.21 9.62
C SER A 106 -10.39 -11.79 10.86
N PHE A 107 -10.44 -11.02 11.95
CA PHE A 107 -9.97 -11.46 13.26
C PHE A 107 -10.81 -10.85 14.38
N THR A 108 -10.71 -11.44 15.56
CA THR A 108 -11.34 -10.92 16.78
C THR A 108 -10.27 -10.50 17.77
N LEU A 109 -10.39 -9.29 18.30
CA LEU A 109 -9.61 -8.82 19.44
C LEU A 109 -10.51 -8.72 20.67
N TYR A 110 -9.90 -9.01 21.81
CA TYR A 110 -10.50 -8.84 23.12
C TYR A 110 -9.86 -7.64 23.81
N GLU A 111 -10.57 -7.06 24.76
CA GLU A 111 -10.01 -6.12 25.71
C GLU A 111 -8.77 -6.74 26.36
N ARG A 112 -7.75 -5.92 26.59
CA ARG A 112 -6.41 -6.31 27.03
C ARG A 112 -6.41 -7.17 28.28
N ASP A 113 -7.26 -6.82 29.23
CA ASP A 113 -7.33 -7.38 30.57
C ASP A 113 -8.41 -8.47 30.69
N TYR A 114 -9.08 -8.83 29.58
CA TYR A 114 -10.23 -9.74 29.56
C TYR A 114 -9.93 -11.13 30.13
N SER A 115 -8.87 -11.81 29.66
CA SER A 115 -8.41 -13.11 30.18
C SER A 115 -7.00 -13.49 29.71
N ASP A 116 -6.42 -14.52 30.32
CA ASP A 116 -5.13 -15.11 29.91
C ASP A 116 -5.21 -15.96 28.63
N THR A 117 -6.41 -16.29 28.14
CA THR A 117 -6.62 -17.09 26.93
C THR A 117 -7.02 -16.29 25.69
N THR A 118 -7.24 -14.98 25.85
CA THR A 118 -7.76 -14.10 24.80
C THR A 118 -6.70 -13.16 24.25
N CYS A 119 -6.79 -12.86 22.96
CA CYS A 119 -5.82 -12.00 22.30
C CYS A 119 -6.34 -10.58 22.13
N SER A 120 -5.53 -9.61 22.53
CA SER A 120 -5.81 -8.18 22.45
C SER A 120 -4.89 -7.44 21.48
N GLY A 121 -3.84 -8.09 21.00
CA GLY A 121 -2.92 -7.56 20.01
C GLY A 121 -2.98 -8.31 18.69
N VAL A 122 -2.70 -7.61 17.59
CA VAL A 122 -2.51 -8.20 16.26
C VAL A 122 -1.26 -7.62 15.59
N ALA A 123 -0.55 -8.48 14.86
CA ALA A 123 0.50 -8.12 13.91
C ALA A 123 0.18 -8.71 12.54
N PHE A 124 0.62 -8.05 11.47
CA PHE A 124 0.48 -8.50 10.09
C PHE A 124 1.86 -8.80 9.51
N ASP A 125 1.95 -9.86 8.69
CA ASP A 125 3.13 -10.11 7.86
C ASP A 125 3.12 -9.25 6.59
N ALA A 126 4.19 -9.31 5.79
CA ALA A 126 4.31 -8.54 4.56
C ALA A 126 3.23 -8.87 3.50
N ASN A 127 2.55 -10.01 3.64
CA ASN A 127 1.46 -10.44 2.74
C ASN A 127 0.08 -10.11 3.33
N GLY A 128 0.02 -9.50 4.50
CA GLY A 128 -1.22 -9.16 5.19
C GLY A 128 -1.83 -10.28 6.03
N HIS A 129 -1.17 -11.43 6.22
CA HIS A 129 -1.66 -12.44 7.16
C HIS A 129 -1.49 -11.97 8.59
N TYR A 130 -2.50 -12.18 9.43
CA TYR A 130 -2.46 -11.74 10.82
C TYR A 130 -1.95 -12.82 11.77
N THR A 131 -1.34 -12.40 12.88
CA THR A 131 -1.05 -13.21 14.06
C THR A 131 -1.57 -12.48 15.29
N LEU A 132 -2.26 -13.19 16.17
CA LEU A 132 -2.85 -12.64 17.39
C LEU A 132 -1.95 -12.88 18.60
N TYR A 133 -2.00 -11.94 19.54
CA TYR A 133 -1.18 -11.94 20.74
C TYR A 133 -2.00 -11.57 21.97
N ASN A 134 -1.71 -12.24 23.08
CA ASN A 134 -2.16 -11.80 24.39
C ASN A 134 -1.13 -10.85 25.00
N ILE A 135 -1.31 -9.55 24.83
CA ILE A 135 -0.27 -8.58 25.22
C ILE A 135 -0.04 -8.46 26.74
N ARG A 136 -0.99 -8.95 27.57
CA ARG A 136 -0.83 -8.94 29.03
C ARG A 136 -0.03 -10.15 29.52
N TYR A 137 -0.18 -11.30 28.85
CA TYR A 137 0.32 -12.58 29.34
C TYR A 137 1.43 -13.19 28.48
N ASP A 138 1.57 -12.79 27.21
CA ASP A 138 2.66 -13.25 26.35
C ASP A 138 4.00 -12.64 26.79
N THR A 139 4.87 -13.48 27.35
CA THR A 139 6.22 -13.09 27.80
C THR A 139 7.29 -13.30 26.74
N SER A 140 6.93 -13.75 25.53
CA SER A 140 7.86 -14.03 24.44
C SER A 140 8.46 -12.74 23.87
N SER A 141 9.49 -12.83 23.02
CA SER A 141 9.91 -11.68 22.21
C SER A 141 8.96 -11.38 21.04
N SER A 142 8.02 -12.30 20.73
CA SER A 142 7.17 -12.20 19.54
C SER A 142 6.10 -11.11 19.63
N TRP A 143 5.66 -10.69 20.83
CA TRP A 143 4.80 -9.51 20.96
C TRP A 143 5.55 -8.19 20.68
N ALA A 144 6.85 -8.22 20.34
CA ALA A 144 7.58 -7.04 19.87
C ALA A 144 7.08 -6.53 18.52
N TYR A 145 6.34 -7.34 17.76
CA TYR A 145 5.84 -6.99 16.44
C TYR A 145 4.35 -6.62 16.43
N VAL A 146 3.68 -6.57 17.59
CA VAL A 146 2.27 -6.16 17.68
C VAL A 146 2.12 -4.75 17.12
N GLN A 147 1.23 -4.59 16.15
CA GLN A 147 0.99 -3.32 15.46
C GLN A 147 -0.30 -2.65 15.90
N ILE A 148 -1.30 -3.40 16.35
CA ILE A 148 -2.57 -2.87 16.83
C ILE A 148 -2.94 -3.58 18.11
N VAL A 149 -3.42 -2.81 19.09
CA VAL A 149 -3.97 -3.33 20.34
C VAL A 149 -5.42 -2.87 20.49
N LEU A 150 -6.29 -3.75 20.95
CA LEU A 150 -7.57 -3.35 21.53
C LEU A 150 -7.38 -3.21 23.05
N ALA A 151 -7.65 -2.02 23.56
CA ALA A 151 -7.58 -1.74 24.98
C ALA A 151 -8.72 -0.82 25.40
N ASP A 152 -9.14 -0.93 26.64
CA ASP A 152 -9.92 0.10 27.30
C ASP A 152 -8.99 1.03 28.11
N THR A 153 -9.54 2.11 28.67
CA THR A 153 -8.77 3.02 29.55
C THR A 153 -9.03 2.80 31.04
N PHE A 154 -9.86 1.83 31.39
CA PHE A 154 -10.22 1.53 32.78
C PHE A 154 -9.57 0.23 33.20
N VAL A 155 -8.50 0.37 33.97
CA VAL A 155 -7.74 -0.78 34.49
C VAL A 155 -8.68 -1.79 35.16
N ASP A 156 -8.55 -3.06 34.76
CA ASP A 156 -9.27 -4.22 35.31
C ASP A 156 -10.81 -4.16 35.20
N SER A 157 -11.38 -3.37 34.27
CA SER A 157 -12.82 -3.41 33.97
C SER A 157 -13.16 -3.10 32.52
N VAL A 158 -13.89 -4.00 31.87
CA VAL A 158 -14.39 -3.76 30.51
C VAL A 158 -15.42 -2.65 30.48
N ASP A 159 -15.09 -1.54 29.83
CA ASP A 159 -16.04 -0.48 29.47
C ASP A 159 -16.00 -0.21 27.96
N PHE A 160 -17.06 -0.64 27.27
CA PHE A 160 -17.25 -0.47 25.84
C PHE A 160 -17.11 0.97 25.37
N SER A 161 -17.57 1.94 26.18
CA SER A 161 -17.52 3.37 25.83
C SER A 161 -16.09 3.92 25.82
N SER A 162 -15.16 3.18 26.42
CA SER A 162 -13.77 3.56 26.56
C SER A 162 -12.82 2.72 25.70
N MET A 163 -13.33 1.73 24.97
CA MET A 163 -12.54 0.86 24.10
C MET A 163 -11.96 1.59 22.89
N ARG A 164 -10.71 1.26 22.57
CA ARG A 164 -9.91 1.97 21.57
C ARG A 164 -9.00 1.02 20.80
N LEU A 165 -8.77 1.34 19.54
CA LEU A 165 -7.56 0.90 18.84
C LEU A 165 -6.39 1.68 19.40
N ALA A 166 -5.38 1.00 19.89
CA ALA A 166 -4.25 1.58 20.60
C ALA A 166 -2.94 1.25 19.87
N SER A 167 -2.06 2.25 19.85
CA SER A 167 -0.71 2.11 19.34
C SER A 167 0.13 1.24 20.29
N PRO A 168 0.96 0.32 19.79
CA PRO A 168 1.77 -0.58 20.62
C PRO A 168 2.79 0.17 21.49
N ILE A 169 3.16 1.42 21.13
CA ILE A 169 4.05 2.27 21.93
C ILE A 169 3.53 2.51 23.36
N LEU A 170 2.21 2.54 23.55
CA LEU A 170 1.57 2.65 24.87
C LEU A 170 1.99 1.54 25.84
N PHE A 171 2.48 0.44 25.29
CA PHE A 171 2.89 -0.76 26.02
C PHE A 171 4.41 -0.98 25.94
N GLY A 172 5.18 0.09 25.71
CA GLY A 172 6.65 0.09 25.79
C GLY A 172 7.36 -0.39 24.52
N ARG A 173 6.80 -0.09 23.34
CA ARG A 173 7.35 -0.47 22.03
C ARG A 173 8.03 0.71 21.30
N SER A 174 8.91 0.40 20.36
CA SER A 174 9.76 1.38 19.67
C SER A 174 9.17 1.99 18.41
N PHE A 175 8.00 1.52 17.97
CA PHE A 175 7.30 2.01 16.79
C PHE A 175 5.87 2.38 17.15
N ALA A 176 5.27 3.24 16.35
CA ALA A 176 3.91 3.72 16.55
C ALA A 176 3.00 3.26 15.40
N SER A 177 1.75 3.00 15.73
CA SER A 177 0.67 2.93 14.76
C SER A 177 -0.25 4.12 14.94
N ALA A 178 -0.82 4.58 13.83
CA ALA A 178 -1.79 5.67 13.80
C ALA A 178 -3.15 5.14 13.34
N PHE A 179 -4.22 5.83 13.74
CA PHE A 179 -5.58 5.44 13.40
C PHE A 179 -6.40 6.66 13.00
N ALA A 180 -7.29 6.52 12.02
CA ALA A 180 -8.27 7.55 11.67
C ALA A 180 -9.58 6.88 11.30
N VAL A 181 -10.70 7.58 11.50
CA VAL A 181 -11.98 7.14 10.91
C VAL A 181 -11.83 7.16 9.40
N ASN A 182 -12.21 6.06 8.74
CA ASN A 182 -12.17 5.99 7.28
C ASN A 182 -13.57 6.17 6.70
N THR A 183 -13.71 7.06 5.72
CA THR A 183 -14.99 7.36 5.06
C THR A 183 -14.92 7.24 3.54
N GLN A 184 -13.76 6.86 2.99
CA GLN A 184 -13.48 6.86 1.56
C GLN A 184 -12.70 5.60 1.15
N ASP A 185 -12.53 5.40 -0.16
CA ASP A 185 -11.78 4.26 -0.72
C ASP A 185 -10.26 4.47 -0.70
N TYR A 186 -9.82 5.59 -0.13
CA TYR A 186 -8.44 5.87 0.19
C TYR A 186 -8.37 6.52 1.58
N ALA A 187 -7.26 6.33 2.27
CA ALA A 187 -7.09 6.85 3.63
C ALA A 187 -6.97 8.38 3.68
N PRO A 188 -7.20 9.01 4.84
CA PRO A 188 -6.67 10.34 5.14
C PRO A 188 -5.14 10.40 4.97
N THR A 189 -4.57 11.55 4.67
CA THR A 189 -3.10 11.67 4.62
C THR A 189 -2.52 11.63 6.03
N PRO A 190 -1.53 10.77 6.30
CA PRO A 190 -0.75 10.83 7.53
C PRO A 190 0.24 12.01 7.44
N ASP A 191 -0.13 13.23 7.83
CA ASP A 191 0.84 14.34 7.84
C ASP A 191 1.83 14.21 9.03
N LYS A 192 3.09 14.62 8.84
CA LYS A 192 4.15 14.67 9.86
C LYS A 192 3.81 15.64 11.00
N ASP A 193 2.98 16.64 10.70
CA ASP A 193 2.47 17.65 11.63
C ASP A 193 1.07 17.27 12.15
N ASP A 194 0.51 16.14 11.70
CA ASP A 194 -0.81 15.67 12.12
C ASP A 194 -0.76 14.91 13.43
N SER A 195 -1.81 15.10 14.22
CA SER A 195 -2.02 14.43 15.52
C SER A 195 -2.00 12.89 15.46
N LEU A 196 -2.04 12.30 14.26
CA LEU A 196 -2.21 10.87 14.01
C LEU A 196 -1.09 9.99 14.59
N PHE A 197 0.17 10.45 14.58
CA PHE A 197 1.32 9.70 15.11
C PHE A 197 1.83 10.21 16.46
N GLY A 198 1.05 10.99 17.19
CA GLY A 198 1.42 11.48 18.52
C GLY A 198 1.72 10.36 19.53
N TYR A 199 2.58 10.65 20.51
CA TYR A 199 2.79 9.76 21.67
C TYR A 199 1.43 9.45 22.31
N ALA A 200 1.14 8.17 22.54
CA ALA A 200 -0.13 7.68 23.09
C ALA A 200 -1.37 7.72 22.18
N TYR A 201 -1.21 7.76 20.84
CA TYR A 201 -2.39 7.78 19.97
C TYR A 201 -3.25 6.52 20.08
N TYR A 202 -4.56 6.76 20.15
CA TYR A 202 -5.60 5.76 20.12
C TYR A 202 -6.82 6.32 19.37
N ALA A 203 -7.61 5.45 18.74
CA ALA A 203 -8.91 5.80 18.19
C ALA A 203 -10.02 5.08 18.96
N PHE A 204 -10.97 5.84 19.52
CA PHE A 204 -12.18 5.26 20.10
C PHE A 204 -12.96 4.49 19.04
N ILE A 205 -13.55 3.36 19.41
CA ILE A 205 -14.42 2.56 18.54
C ILE A 205 -15.83 3.16 18.49
N THR A 206 -15.99 4.26 17.76
CA THR A 206 -17.24 5.01 17.57
C THR A 206 -17.74 5.02 16.12
N ALA A 207 -16.93 4.53 15.18
CA ALA A 207 -17.21 4.47 13.76
C ALA A 207 -17.19 3.03 13.26
N PRO A 208 -17.85 2.73 12.13
CA PRO A 208 -17.83 1.39 11.55
C PRO A 208 -16.49 1.05 10.90
N GLU A 209 -15.68 2.04 10.51
CA GLU A 209 -14.46 1.82 9.74
C GLU A 209 -13.30 2.74 10.14
N TYR A 210 -12.10 2.17 10.12
CA TYR A 210 -10.86 2.84 10.46
C TYR A 210 -9.78 2.57 9.41
N ALA A 211 -8.94 3.56 9.19
CA ALA A 211 -7.66 3.45 8.53
C ALA A 211 -6.58 3.31 9.62
N ALA A 212 -5.64 2.38 9.45
CA ALA A 212 -4.53 2.21 10.36
C ALA A 212 -3.20 2.16 9.59
N TRP A 213 -2.26 2.99 10.02
CA TRP A 213 -0.87 3.00 9.55
C TRP A 213 -0.03 2.26 10.56
N LEU A 214 0.71 1.26 10.11
CA LEU A 214 1.31 0.26 10.97
C LEU A 214 2.81 0.45 11.07
N GLY A 215 3.33 0.42 12.29
CA GLY A 215 4.77 0.20 12.51
C GLY A 215 5.68 1.36 12.09
N ALA A 216 5.16 2.58 11.99
CA ALA A 216 5.93 3.74 11.58
C ALA A 216 7.10 4.00 12.54
N TRP A 217 8.31 3.92 12.00
CA TRP A 217 9.54 4.27 12.71
C TRP A 217 9.68 5.79 12.71
N ASN A 218 10.01 6.38 13.85
CA ASN A 218 10.08 7.84 14.05
C ASN A 218 8.76 8.60 13.92
N TYR A 219 7.61 7.92 14.05
CA TYR A 219 6.28 8.58 14.04
C TYR A 219 5.93 9.23 12.70
N GLU A 220 6.49 8.72 11.60
CA GLU A 220 6.28 9.25 10.25
C GLU A 220 5.94 8.13 9.29
N TRP A 221 4.96 8.38 8.42
CA TRP A 221 4.62 7.48 7.32
C TRP A 221 5.62 7.59 6.17
N ASN A 222 6.09 6.45 5.68
CA ASN A 222 6.97 6.35 4.52
C ASN A 222 6.52 5.25 3.53
N GLU A 223 7.27 5.09 2.45
CA GLU A 223 6.95 4.16 1.35
C GLU A 223 7.14 2.66 1.69
N ASP A 224 7.84 2.35 2.78
CA ASP A 224 8.05 0.99 3.27
C ASP A 224 7.00 0.59 4.33
N ASP A 225 6.20 1.53 4.81
CA ASP A 225 5.23 1.27 5.87
C ASP A 225 3.98 0.56 5.32
N ALA A 226 3.32 -0.15 6.23
CA ALA A 226 2.15 -0.96 5.94
C ALA A 226 0.85 -0.26 6.32
N PHE A 227 -0.19 -0.49 5.52
CA PHE A 227 -1.48 0.17 5.66
C PHE A 227 -2.64 -0.83 5.68
N VAL A 228 -3.59 -0.65 6.59
CA VAL A 228 -4.74 -1.56 6.74
C VAL A 228 -6.06 -0.82 7.01
N ARG A 229 -7.13 -1.27 6.36
CA ARG A 229 -8.52 -0.86 6.63
C ARG A 229 -9.06 -1.82 7.64
N LEU A 230 -9.75 -1.32 8.66
CA LEU A 230 -10.47 -2.13 9.62
C LEU A 230 -11.95 -1.77 9.55
N THR A 231 -12.79 -2.72 9.17
CA THR A 231 -14.25 -2.62 9.27
C THR A 231 -14.71 -3.40 10.49
N VAL A 232 -15.38 -2.72 11.43
CA VAL A 232 -16.01 -3.36 12.59
C VAL A 232 -17.22 -4.17 12.11
N ILE A 233 -17.16 -5.49 12.24
CA ILE A 233 -18.27 -6.40 11.88
C ILE A 233 -19.18 -6.63 13.08
N ASN A 234 -18.57 -6.82 14.25
CA ASN A 234 -19.29 -7.04 15.49
C ASN A 234 -18.56 -6.38 16.65
N ALA A 235 -19.32 -5.83 17.59
CA ALA A 235 -18.78 -5.22 18.79
C ALA A 235 -19.65 -5.67 19.98
N ASP A 236 -19.05 -6.44 20.89
CA ASP A 236 -19.74 -6.99 22.05
C ASP A 236 -19.44 -6.12 23.29
N PRO A 237 -20.47 -5.67 24.02
CA PRO A 237 -20.29 -4.89 25.25
C PRO A 237 -19.45 -5.59 26.32
N SER A 238 -19.28 -6.91 26.23
CA SER A 238 -18.44 -7.72 27.11
C SER A 238 -16.95 -7.60 26.82
N GLY A 239 -16.53 -6.83 25.80
CA GLY A 239 -15.13 -6.47 25.60
C GLY A 239 -14.44 -7.21 24.47
N TRP A 240 -15.15 -7.55 23.40
CA TRP A 240 -14.50 -8.08 22.19
C TRP A 240 -15.09 -7.47 20.92
N ILE A 241 -14.24 -7.35 19.91
CA ILE A 241 -14.57 -6.73 18.63
C ILE A 241 -14.03 -7.59 17.50
N THR A 242 -14.88 -7.88 16.54
CA THR A 242 -14.49 -8.58 15.30
C THR A 242 -14.34 -7.57 14.18
N PHE A 243 -13.18 -7.63 13.52
CA PHE A 243 -12.83 -6.79 12.39
C PHE A 243 -12.77 -7.64 11.12
N ARG A 244 -13.32 -7.14 10.02
CA ARG A 244 -12.88 -7.49 8.67
C ARG A 244 -11.79 -6.50 8.33
N TYR A 245 -10.68 -6.95 7.78
CA TYR A 245 -9.63 -6.04 7.36
C TYR A 245 -9.30 -6.18 5.88
N ALA A 246 -8.79 -5.10 5.30
CA ALA A 246 -8.19 -5.07 3.97
C ALA A 246 -6.76 -4.54 4.13
N TYR A 247 -5.77 -5.36 3.84
CA TYR A 247 -4.35 -5.03 3.95
C TYR A 247 -3.79 -4.68 2.58
N GLN A 248 -3.16 -3.51 2.48
CA GLN A 248 -2.55 -3.06 1.23
C GLN A 248 -1.17 -3.68 1.09
N THR A 249 -1.01 -4.61 0.15
CA THR A 249 0.25 -5.31 -0.13
C THR A 249 1.18 -4.54 -1.06
N ALA A 250 0.68 -3.48 -1.72
CA ALA A 250 1.47 -2.54 -2.50
C ALA A 250 2.12 -1.50 -1.56
N PRO A 251 3.44 -1.53 -1.34
CA PRO A 251 4.10 -0.65 -0.37
C PRO A 251 3.84 0.83 -0.63
N GLY A 252 3.69 1.60 0.45
CA GLY A 252 3.50 3.04 0.41
C GLY A 252 2.14 3.51 -0.09
N LEU A 253 1.25 2.62 -0.55
CA LEU A 253 -0.07 2.97 -1.06
C LEU A 253 -1.12 2.95 0.05
N ARG A 254 -2.04 3.94 0.01
CA ARG A 254 -3.10 4.12 1.03
C ARG A 254 -4.50 3.83 0.48
N TRP A 255 -4.60 2.92 -0.48
CA TRP A 255 -5.84 2.63 -1.23
C TRP A 255 -6.51 1.35 -0.75
N PHE A 256 -7.85 1.34 -0.78
CA PHE A 256 -8.70 0.18 -0.53
C PHE A 256 -9.74 0.04 -1.62
N PRO A 257 -9.35 -0.42 -2.81
CA PRO A 257 -10.28 -0.60 -3.90
C PRO A 257 -11.27 -1.75 -3.59
N TYR A 258 -12.58 -1.44 -3.59
CA TYR A 258 -13.66 -2.41 -3.40
C TYR A 258 -14.05 -3.18 -4.65
#